data_AF-A0A1Y4WQT9-F1
#
_entry.id   AF-A0A1Y4WQT9-F1
#
_cell.length_a   1.000
_cell.length_b   1.000
_cell.length_c   1.000
_cell.angle_alpha   90.00
_cell.angle_beta   90.00
_cell.angle_gamma   90.00
#
_symmetry.space_group_name_H-M   'P 1'
#
loop_
_entity.id
_entity.type
_entity.pdbx_description
1 polymer ?
#
loop_
_entity_poly.entity_id
_entity_poly.type
_entity_poly.pdbx_seq_one_letter_code
_entity_poly.pdbx_strand_id
1 'polypeptide(L)'
;MSLIVQFQCLFYSFLFGFVMTGVYHIMNRLLYGVPMFLRYICQCLIGICFGMLYFYGLVFLNEGILRLYFFIFMLMGYLLYSHYYAYYLLYFLEKIVSIFKRIFSPFIFFFRYINGIIQKRIGRMKRKWQKRKHQDIKNS
;
A
#
# COMPACT_ATOMS: atom_id res chain seq x y z
N MET A 1 -29.77 -21.87 -9.81
CA MET A 1 -28.81 -20.97 -10.51
C MET A 1 -28.96 -21.18 -12.00
N SER A 2 -29.29 -20.12 -12.74
CA SER A 2 -29.36 -20.19 -14.22
C SER A 2 -27.95 -20.25 -14.80
N LEU A 3 -27.82 -20.78 -16.03
CA LEU A 3 -26.54 -20.90 -16.72
C LEU A 3 -25.82 -19.55 -16.84
N ILE A 4 -26.58 -18.47 -17.05
CA ILE A 4 -26.02 -17.13 -17.22
C ILE A 4 -25.43 -16.58 -15.93
N VAL A 5 -26.10 -16.80 -14.80
CA VAL A 5 -25.57 -16.43 -13.48
C VAL A 5 -24.31 -17.24 -13.18
N GLN A 6 -24.27 -18.52 -13.61
CA GLN A 6 -23.09 -19.36 -13.42
C GLN A 6 -21.89 -18.84 -14.19
N PHE A 7 -22.08 -18.43 -15.44
CA PHE A 7 -21.04 -17.80 -16.22
C PHE A 7 -20.58 -16.47 -15.60
N GLN A 8 -21.51 -15.63 -15.13
CA GLN A 8 -21.19 -14.37 -14.45
C GLN A 8 -20.36 -14.59 -13.18
N CYS A 9 -20.73 -15.57 -12.35
CA CYS A 9 -19.95 -15.89 -11.16
C CYS A 9 -18.57 -16.44 -11.49
N LEU A 10 -18.43 -17.30 -12.51
CA LEU A 10 -17.13 -17.80 -12.95
C LEU A 10 -16.21 -16.68 -13.44
N PHE A 11 -16.74 -15.79 -14.28
CA PHE A 11 -16.00 -14.64 -14.79
C PHE A 11 -15.64 -13.65 -13.67
N TYR A 12 -16.57 -13.41 -12.75
CA TYR A 12 -16.33 -12.61 -11.55
C TYR A 12 -15.20 -13.20 -10.70
N SER A 13 -15.23 -14.50 -10.38
CA SER A 13 -14.19 -15.16 -9.59
C SER A 13 -12.81 -15.08 -10.26
N PHE A 14 -12.77 -15.25 -11.59
CA PHE A 14 -11.55 -15.11 -12.36
C PHE A 14 -10.97 -13.69 -12.30
N LEU A 15 -11.79 -12.67 -12.61
CA LEU A 15 -11.37 -11.27 -12.54
C LEU A 15 -10.97 -10.87 -11.13
N PHE A 16 -11.69 -11.36 -10.12
CA PHE A 16 -11.38 -11.10 -8.73
C PHE A 16 -10.00 -11.63 -8.36
N GLY A 17 -9.69 -12.88 -8.73
CA GLY A 17 -8.36 -13.47 -8.53
C GLY A 17 -7.26 -12.68 -9.22
N PHE A 18 -7.49 -12.24 -10.46
CA PHE A 18 -6.56 -11.40 -11.20
C PHE A 18 -6.27 -10.06 -10.49
N VAL A 19 -7.33 -9.32 -10.12
CA VAL A 19 -7.21 -8.00 -9.46
C VAL A 19 -6.60 -8.13 -8.07
N MET A 20 -7.05 -9.10 -7.28
CA MET A 20 -6.52 -9.38 -5.94
C MET A 20 -5.01 -9.61 -6.00
N THR A 21 -4.54 -10.41 -6.96
CA THR A 21 -3.11 -10.68 -7.15
C THR A 21 -2.34 -9.40 -7.48
N GLY A 22 -2.90 -8.54 -8.33
CA GLY A 22 -2.33 -7.23 -8.62
C GLY A 22 -2.19 -6.35 -7.38
N VAL A 23 -3.25 -6.24 -6.57
CA VAL A 23 -3.21 -5.44 -5.33
C VAL A 23 -2.21 -6.03 -4.33
N TYR A 24 -2.18 -7.35 -4.17
CA TYR A 24 -1.18 -8.00 -3.31
C TYR A 24 0.24 -7.70 -3.77
N HIS A 25 0.50 -7.77 -5.07
CA HIS A 25 1.82 -7.46 -5.64
C HIS A 25 2.23 -5.99 -5.37
N ILE A 26 1.31 -5.04 -5.54
CA ILE A 26 1.51 -3.61 -5.24
C ILE A 26 1.81 -3.41 -3.75
N MET A 27 0.97 -3.95 -2.88
CA MET A 27 1.11 -3.81 -1.43
C MET A 27 2.43 -4.39 -0.96
N ASN A 28 2.76 -5.59 -1.45
CA ASN A 28 4.01 -6.26 -1.15
C ASN A 28 5.25 -5.40 -1.49
N ARG A 29 5.17 -4.64 -2.60
CA ARG A 29 6.23 -3.72 -3.03
C ARG A 29 6.28 -2.46 -2.17
N LEU A 30 5.12 -1.87 -1.84
CA LEU A 30 5.05 -0.67 -0.99
C LEU A 30 5.52 -0.94 0.44
N LEU A 31 5.22 -2.13 0.96
CA LEU A 31 5.60 -2.59 2.30
C LEU A 31 7.02 -3.21 2.33
N TYR A 32 7.80 -3.15 1.25
CA TYR A 32 9.13 -3.79 1.22
C TYR A 32 10.09 -3.23 2.27
N GLY A 33 9.99 -1.94 2.62
CA GLY A 33 10.80 -1.30 3.66
C GLY A 33 10.30 -1.47 5.09
N VAL A 34 9.20 -2.20 5.30
CA VAL A 34 8.55 -2.39 6.60
C VAL A 34 8.98 -3.73 7.22
N PRO A 35 9.11 -3.85 8.56
CA PRO A 35 9.44 -5.10 9.22
C PRO A 35 8.54 -6.27 8.77
N MET A 36 9.13 -7.45 8.60
CA MET A 36 8.44 -8.63 8.07
C MET A 36 7.13 -8.95 8.81
N PHE A 37 7.15 -8.87 10.15
CA PHE A 37 5.98 -9.13 10.99
C PHE A 37 4.82 -8.16 10.68
N LEU A 38 5.11 -6.86 10.58
CA LEU A 38 4.09 -5.85 10.30
C LEU A 38 3.55 -5.96 8.86
N ARG A 39 4.41 -6.36 7.90
CA ARG A 39 4.00 -6.66 6.53
C ARG A 39 3.02 -7.84 6.47
N TYR A 40 3.28 -8.91 7.22
CA TYR A 40 2.35 -10.04 7.32
C TYR A 40 1.00 -9.62 7.90
N ILE A 41 0.99 -8.84 8.99
CA ILE A 41 -0.25 -8.32 9.57
C ILE A 41 -1.05 -7.55 8.51
N CYS A 42 -0.39 -6.64 7.79
CA CYS A 42 -1.03 -5.86 6.75
C CYS A 42 -1.59 -6.74 5.62
N GLN A 43 -0.83 -7.74 5.17
CA GLN A 43 -1.28 -8.71 4.17
C GLN A 43 -2.48 -9.54 4.62
N CYS A 44 -2.52 -9.94 5.89
CA CYS A 44 -3.65 -10.65 6.48
C CYS A 44 -4.90 -9.77 6.54
N LEU A 45 -4.77 -8.51 7.00
CA LEU A 45 -5.90 -7.57 7.05
C LEU A 45 -6.48 -7.32 5.65
N ILE A 46 -5.61 -7.11 4.66
CA ILE A 46 -6.01 -6.93 3.26
C ILE A 46 -6.69 -8.20 2.73
N GLY A 47 -6.19 -9.39 3.08
CA GLY A 47 -6.79 -10.67 2.71
C GLY A 47 -8.17 -10.88 3.28
N ILE A 48 -8.38 -10.51 4.54
CA ILE A 48 -9.70 -10.56 5.17
C ILE A 48 -10.66 -9.60 4.46
N CYS A 49 -10.22 -8.36 4.17
CA CYS A 49 -11.02 -7.40 3.41
C CYS A 49 -11.39 -7.93 2.01
N PHE A 50 -10.46 -8.52 1.27
CA PHE A 50 -10.74 -9.13 -0.03
C PHE A 50 -11.66 -10.34 0.10
N GLY A 51 -11.49 -11.20 1.11
CA GLY A 51 -12.37 -12.33 1.35
C GLY A 51 -13.83 -11.88 1.58
N MET A 52 -14.02 -10.84 2.39
CA MET A 52 -15.35 -10.25 2.62
C MET A 52 -15.92 -9.62 1.35
N LEU A 53 -15.13 -8.86 0.59
CA LEU A 53 -15.54 -8.25 -0.68
C LEU A 53 -15.95 -9.31 -1.71
N TYR A 54 -15.19 -10.40 -1.80
CA TYR A 54 -15.48 -11.52 -2.69
C TYR A 54 -16.79 -12.19 -2.33
N PHE A 55 -16.99 -12.48 -1.05
CA PHE A 55 -18.22 -13.09 -0.56
C PHE A 55 -19.43 -12.18 -0.82
N TYR A 56 -19.30 -10.88 -0.57
CA TYR A 56 -20.35 -9.91 -0.85
C TYR A 56 -20.73 -9.85 -2.34
N GLY A 57 -19.75 -9.90 -3.23
CA GLY A 57 -20.01 -10.00 -4.68
C GLY A 57 -20.73 -11.29 -5.06
N LEU A 58 -20.38 -12.42 -4.43
CA LEU A 58 -21.11 -13.68 -4.61
C LEU A 58 -22.53 -13.65 -4.04
N VAL A 59 -22.77 -12.94 -2.94
CA VAL A 59 -24.12 -12.71 -2.40
C VAL A 59 -24.99 -11.97 -3.40
N PHE A 60 -24.45 -10.93 -4.03
CA PHE A 60 -25.17 -10.16 -5.05
C PHE A 60 -25.47 -10.97 -6.32
N LEU A 61 -24.56 -11.84 -6.75
CA LEU A 61 -24.72 -12.59 -8.01
C LEU A 61 -25.50 -13.90 -7.86
N ASN A 62 -25.27 -14.66 -6.80
CA ASN A 62 -25.76 -16.03 -6.64
C ASN A 62 -26.15 -16.36 -5.20
N GLU A 63 -26.65 -15.36 -4.47
CA GLU A 63 -27.19 -15.52 -3.12
C GLU A 63 -26.17 -16.09 -2.11
N GLY A 64 -24.87 -15.97 -2.41
CA GLY A 64 -23.79 -16.33 -1.49
C GLY A 64 -23.39 -17.80 -1.54
N ILE A 65 -23.89 -18.55 -2.53
CA ILE A 65 -23.52 -19.96 -2.69
C ILE A 65 -22.04 -20.06 -3.15
N LEU A 66 -21.20 -20.58 -2.27
CA LEU A 66 -19.78 -20.87 -2.55
C LEU A 66 -19.63 -22.26 -3.16
N ARG A 67 -18.89 -22.36 -4.27
CA ARG A 67 -18.58 -23.63 -4.94
C ARG A 67 -17.11 -23.75 -5.26
N LEU A 68 -16.58 -24.98 -5.24
CA LEU A 68 -15.16 -25.25 -5.42
C LEU A 68 -14.61 -24.69 -6.74
N TYR A 69 -15.37 -24.83 -7.84
CA TYR A 69 -14.93 -24.36 -9.15
C TYR A 69 -14.75 -22.83 -9.25
N PHE A 70 -15.40 -22.05 -8.37
CA PHE A 70 -15.13 -20.62 -8.28
C PHE A 70 -13.71 -20.34 -7.79
N PHE A 71 -13.21 -21.14 -6.84
CA PHE A 71 -11.82 -21.03 -6.38
C PHE A 71 -10.81 -21.44 -7.46
N ILE A 72 -11.15 -22.44 -8.29
CA ILE A 72 -10.31 -22.83 -9.43
C ILE A 72 -10.19 -21.67 -10.43
N PHE A 73 -11.29 -20.99 -10.76
CA PHE A 73 -11.27 -19.82 -11.64
C PHE A 73 -10.52 -18.65 -11.04
N MET A 74 -10.65 -18.42 -9.73
CA MET A 74 -9.86 -17.42 -9.02
C MET A 74 -8.36 -17.71 -9.09
N LEU A 75 -7.97 -18.97 -8.90
CA LEU A 75 -6.58 -19.41 -9.02
C LEU A 75 -6.06 -19.26 -10.46
N MET A 76 -6.91 -19.51 -11.46
CA MET A 76 -6.58 -19.27 -12.87
C MET A 76 -6.30 -17.78 -13.14
N GLY A 77 -7.10 -16.87 -12.56
CA GLY A 77 -6.87 -15.43 -12.62
C GLY A 77 -5.54 -15.02 -11.98
N TYR A 78 -5.20 -15.63 -10.84
CA TYR A 78 -3.90 -15.45 -10.18
C TYR A 78 -2.73 -15.89 -11.05
N LEU A 79 -2.83 -17.07 -11.66
CA LEU A 79 -1.76 -17.62 -12.52
C LEU A 79 -1.57 -16.76 -13.77
N LEU A 80 -2.66 -16.34 -14.41
CA LEU A 80 -2.61 -15.49 -15.60
C LEU A 80 -1.98 -14.14 -15.28
N TYR A 81 -2.36 -13.52 -14.15
CA TYR A 81 -1.72 -12.30 -13.69
C TYR A 81 -0.21 -12.50 -13.47
N SER A 82 0.16 -13.54 -12.73
CA SER A 82 1.55 -13.79 -12.32
C SER A 82 2.46 -14.07 -13.51
N HIS A 83 1.97 -14.81 -14.51
CA HIS A 83 2.76 -15.18 -15.68
C HIS A 83 2.89 -14.06 -16.70
N TYR A 84 1.82 -13.30 -16.97
CA TYR A 84 1.80 -12.34 -18.07
C TYR A 84 1.89 -10.88 -17.64
N TYR A 85 1.29 -10.49 -16.50
CA TYR A 85 1.07 -9.08 -16.15
C TYR A 85 1.97 -8.55 -15.03
N ALA A 86 2.67 -9.42 -14.30
CA ALA A 86 3.55 -9.00 -13.21
C ALA A 86 4.61 -7.96 -13.67
N TYR A 87 5.22 -8.18 -14.84
CA TYR A 87 6.21 -7.27 -15.42
C TYR A 87 5.60 -5.93 -15.87
N TYR A 88 4.48 -5.96 -16.60
CA TYR A 88 3.80 -4.74 -17.05
C TYR A 88 3.35 -3.88 -15.87
N LEU A 89 2.87 -4.51 -14.80
CA LEU A 89 2.47 -3.79 -13.60
C LEU A 89 3.67 -3.14 -12.90
N LEU A 90 4.84 -3.80 -12.85
CA LEU A 90 6.08 -3.18 -12.34
C LEU A 90 6.44 -1.93 -13.12
N TYR A 91 6.43 -2.01 -14.45
CA TYR A 91 6.72 -0.88 -15.32
C TYR A 91 5.76 0.30 -15.08
N PHE A 92 4.46 0.01 -14.97
CA PHE A 92 3.46 1.04 -14.71
C PHE A 92 3.62 1.67 -13.31
N LEU A 93 3.91 0.85 -12.31
CA LEU A 93 4.10 1.29 -10.93
C LEU A 93 5.34 2.16 -10.77
N GLU A 94 6.42 1.85 -11.48
CA GLU A 94 7.61 2.70 -11.56
C GLU A 94 7.28 4.08 -12.15
N LYS A 95 6.45 4.11 -13.20
CA LYS A 95 5.95 5.37 -13.78
C LYS A 95 5.13 6.17 -12.77
N ILE A 96 4.21 5.52 -12.04
CA ILE A 96 3.41 6.14 -11.00
C ILE A 96 4.30 6.70 -9.89
N VAL A 97 5.27 5.92 -9.39
CA VAL A 97 6.19 6.36 -8.33
C VAL A 97 7.02 7.55 -8.79
N SER A 98 7.45 7.58 -10.06
CA SER A 98 8.14 8.72 -10.65
C SER A 98 7.28 9.98 -10.66
N ILE A 99 6.00 9.85 -11.03
CA ILE A 99 5.02 10.95 -10.96
C ILE A 99 4.83 11.43 -9.52
N PHE A 100 4.64 10.52 -8.56
CA PHE A 100 4.51 10.88 -7.15
C PHE A 100 5.76 11.59 -6.62
N LYS A 101 6.97 11.12 -6.95
CA LYS A 101 8.21 11.82 -6.60
C LYS A 101 8.22 13.23 -7.16
N ARG A 102 7.73 13.43 -8.38
CA ARG A 102 7.63 14.76 -9.01
C ARG A 102 6.62 15.66 -8.30
N ILE A 103 5.47 15.13 -7.91
CA ILE A 103 4.42 15.86 -7.18
C ILE A 103 4.88 16.20 -5.75
N PHE A 104 5.55 15.28 -5.05
CA PHE A 104 6.01 15.49 -3.68
C PHE A 104 7.35 16.23 -3.58
N SER A 105 8.15 16.31 -4.65
CA SER A 105 9.39 17.08 -4.71
C SER A 105 9.25 18.52 -4.17
N PRO A 106 8.26 19.33 -4.62
CA PRO A 106 8.06 20.68 -4.07
C PRO A 106 7.70 20.69 -2.58
N PHE A 107 6.91 19.70 -2.12
CA PHE A 107 6.55 19.59 -0.69
C PHE A 107 7.77 19.23 0.18
N ILE A 108 8.62 18.31 -0.26
CA ILE A 108 9.86 17.93 0.46
C ILE A 108 10.80 19.13 0.57
N PHE A 109 10.91 19.94 -0.49
CA PHE A 109 11.70 21.16 -0.49
C PHE A 109 11.16 22.18 0.54
N PHE A 110 9.84 22.38 0.57
CA PHE A 110 9.19 23.23 1.56
C PHE A 110 9.43 22.76 3.00
N PHE A 111 9.31 21.46 3.26
CA PHE A 111 9.62 20.89 4.58
C PHE A 111 11.09 21.07 4.97
N ARG A 112 12.03 20.89 4.04
CA ARG A 112 13.47 21.17 4.30
C ARG A 112 13.72 22.64 4.66
N TYR A 113 13.03 23.56 3.99
CA TYR A 113 13.13 24.99 4.28
C TYR A 113 12.66 25.31 5.69
N ILE A 114 11.47 24.81 6.08
CA ILE A 114 10.94 24.95 7.44
C ILE A 114 11.89 24.33 8.48
N ASN A 115 12.41 23.12 8.22
CA ASN A 115 13.29 22.43 9.14
C ASN A 115 14.61 23.20 9.36
N GLY A 116 15.13 23.83 8.30
CA GLY A 116 16.29 24.73 8.38
C GLY A 116 16.03 25.98 9.23
N ILE A 117 14.83 26.56 9.16
CA ILE A 117 14.43 27.69 10.03
C ILE A 117 14.37 27.25 11.49
N ILE A 118 13.76 26.10 11.76
CA ILE A 118 13.62 25.55 13.12
C ILE A 118 15.01 25.27 13.72
N GLN A 119 15.90 24.59 12.99
CA GLN A 119 17.27 24.33 13.45
C GLN A 119 18.05 25.62 13.73
N LYS A 120 17.92 26.65 12.89
CA LYS A 120 18.56 27.95 13.13
C LYS A 120 18.05 28.63 14.41
N ARG A 121 16.75 28.51 14.75
CA ARG A 121 16.22 29.04 16.02
C ARG A 121 16.73 28.24 17.21
N ILE A 122 16.68 26.91 17.15
CA ILE A 122 17.16 26.03 18.21
C ILE A 122 18.65 26.26 18.47
N GLY A 123 19.47 26.39 17.43
CA GLY A 123 20.90 26.69 17.55
C GLY A 123 21.18 28.05 18.22
N ARG A 124 20.40 29.10 17.90
CA ARG A 124 20.51 30.40 18.58
C ARG A 124 20.11 30.33 20.06
N MET A 125 19.05 29.60 20.37
CA MET A 125 18.60 29.36 21.75
C MET A 125 19.66 28.61 22.56
N LYS A 126 20.25 27.55 22.00
CA LYS A 126 21.31 26.75 22.64
C LYS A 126 22.55 27.59 22.95
N ARG A 127 22.97 28.46 22.02
CA ARG A 127 24.10 29.40 22.22
C ARG A 127 23.80 30.45 23.30
N LYS A 128 22.57 31.00 23.35
CA LYS A 128 22.15 31.93 24.41
C LYS A 128 22.17 31.25 25.79
N TRP A 129 21.70 30.01 25.87
CA TRP A 129 21.74 29.21 27.09
C TRP A 129 23.16 28.91 27.56
N GLN A 130 24.07 28.53 26.65
CA GLN A 130 25.48 28.30 27.00
C GLN A 130 26.17 29.58 27.51
N LYS A 131 25.89 30.74 26.91
CA LYS A 131 26.44 32.03 27.38
C LYS A 131 25.96 32.39 28.78
N ARG A 132 24.66 32.19 29.09
CA ARG A 132 24.12 32.39 30.44
C ARG A 132 24.78 31.46 31.45
N LYS A 133 24.90 30.16 31.14
CA LYS A 133 25.57 29.19 32.00
C LYS A 133 27.03 29.53 32.29
N HIS A 134 27.78 30.06 31.31
CA HIS A 134 29.15 30.52 31.53
C HIS A 134 29.25 31.82 32.34
N GLN A 135 28.26 32.72 32.27
CA GLN A 135 28.19 33.90 33.13
C GLN A 135 27.87 33.53 34.58
N ASP A 136 26.96 32.58 34.80
CA ASP A 136 26.60 32.11 36.14
C ASP A 136 27.79 31.41 36.84
N ILE A 137 28.61 30.66 36.10
CA ILE A 137 29.85 30.05 36.62
C ILE A 137 30.93 31.10 36.95
N LYS A 138 30.97 32.22 36.23
CA LYS A 138 31.97 33.28 36.44
C LYS A 138 31.60 34.24 37.57
N ASN A 139 30.33 34.25 37.97
CA ASN A 139 29.78 35.07 39.05
C ASN A 139 29.58 34.30 40.36
N SER A 140 29.94 33.01 40.40
CA SER A 140 29.99 32.15 41.60
C SER A 140 31.41 31.96 42.07
#